data_AF-A0A7W1TLB8-F1
#
_entry.id   AF-A0A7W1TLB8-F1
#
_cell.length_a   1.000
_cell.length_b   1.000
_cell.length_c   1.000
_cell.angle_alpha   90.00
_cell.angle_beta   90.00
_cell.angle_gamma   90.00
#
_symmetry.space_group_name_H-M   'P 1'
#
loop_
_entity.id
_entity.type
_entity.pdbx_description
1 polymer ?
#
loop_
_entity_poly.entity_id
_entity_poly.type
_entity_poly.pdbx_seq_one_letter_code
_entity_poly.pdbx_strand_id
1 'polypeptide(L)'
;MRRLLPSVLLLFLLIFLIPIYQVQQTSEVLILSVSLLAIGVFLAFGNQPRGLELLGGITVLMSFVGIYFAGHIMGNNGGLCLLTLWALALVGVAALMWRRATFVERGQIMVVNQLPDNRIIIFGEGVHRPLTPSFERLLAVLPAYELIQEIELHRVNTESLFNVDKIEVLIRYRVNSAREVVVGFPNRERAFEELQHERGHPESNGDYVGFWTEMMRRQMAHEVDEATRSLIASISGPTDVSKGRSDHARKIRVRLQESVQRWGVDIMELRLLEVVVDPERIRAANRDRIIARELQDAERKATIDAQVVEKVGAAQAKATAQMVSEIVGSLKEQGADLAPEDLERIIITAMQRMTDTQQLSGFFRQVTQAQAGGAPPGPPTGGSGPR
;
A
#
# COMPACT_ATOMS: atom_id res chain seq x y z
N MET A 1 38.49 14.28 -7.29
CA MET A 1 39.59 13.57 -6.58
C MET A 1 40.33 12.49 -7.37
N ARG A 2 39.74 11.83 -8.39
CA ARG A 2 40.43 10.75 -9.16
C ARG A 2 41.77 11.14 -9.79
N ARG A 3 42.01 12.41 -10.09
CA ARG A 3 43.29 12.91 -10.63
C ARG A 3 44.30 13.36 -9.57
N LEU A 4 43.87 13.65 -8.34
CA LEU A 4 44.74 14.17 -7.27
C LEU A 4 45.39 13.05 -6.47
N LEU A 5 44.62 12.00 -6.17
CA LEU A 5 45.10 10.84 -5.39
C LEU A 5 46.35 10.16 -6.00
N PRO A 6 46.40 9.83 -7.31
CA PRO A 6 47.61 9.28 -7.92
C PRO A 6 48.82 10.21 -7.81
N SER A 7 48.64 11.52 -8.04
CA SER A 7 49.73 12.50 -7.93
C SER A 7 50.27 12.64 -6.50
N VAL A 8 49.37 12.61 -5.50
CA VAL A 8 49.74 12.65 -4.09
C VAL A 8 50.50 11.39 -3.67
N LEU A 9 50.07 10.20 -4.12
CA LEU A 9 50.76 8.94 -3.85
C LEU A 9 52.16 8.90 -4.47
N LEU A 10 52.31 9.40 -5.69
CA LEU A 10 53.61 9.54 -6.36
C LEU A 10 54.53 10.50 -5.62
N LEU A 11 53.99 11.63 -5.16
CA LEU A 11 54.76 12.62 -4.40
C LEU A 11 55.22 12.05 -3.05
N PHE A 12 54.37 11.31 -2.33
CA PHE A 12 54.78 10.61 -1.12
C PHE A 12 55.87 9.57 -1.39
N LEU A 13 55.71 8.77 -2.46
CA LEU A 13 56.70 7.79 -2.86
C LEU A 13 58.07 8.44 -3.14
N LEU A 14 58.08 9.60 -3.82
CA LEU A 14 59.30 10.37 -4.04
C LEU A 14 59.91 10.88 -2.72
N ILE A 15 59.10 11.43 -1.82
CA ILE A 15 59.56 11.91 -0.50
C ILE A 15 60.23 10.78 0.29
N PHE A 16 59.66 9.57 0.28
CA PHE A 16 60.23 8.44 1.03
C PHE A 16 61.47 7.81 0.38
N LEU A 17 61.72 8.05 -0.91
CA LEU A 17 62.94 7.60 -1.59
C LEU A 17 64.15 8.50 -1.28
N ILE A 18 63.94 9.78 -0.96
CA ILE A 18 65.04 10.74 -0.70
C ILE A 18 65.96 10.29 0.44
N PRO A 19 65.46 9.91 1.64
CA PRO A 19 66.32 9.47 2.74
C PRO A 19 67.10 8.20 2.41
N ILE A 20 66.49 7.27 1.65
CA ILE A 20 67.13 6.03 1.20
C ILE A 20 68.35 6.36 0.35
N TYR A 21 68.18 7.28 -0.61
CA TYR A 21 69.27 7.73 -1.47
C TYR A 21 70.36 8.48 -0.70
N GLN A 22 69.98 9.31 0.28
CA GLN A 22 70.96 10.07 1.07
C GLN A 22 71.87 9.16 1.91
N VAL A 23 71.33 8.07 2.47
CA VAL A 23 72.13 7.13 3.27
C VAL A 23 72.93 6.16 2.38
N GLN A 24 72.36 5.73 1.25
CA GLN A 24 72.96 4.69 0.42
C GLN A 24 73.07 5.14 -1.05
N GLN A 25 74.10 5.93 -1.35
CA GLN A 25 74.42 6.46 -2.68
C GLN A 25 75.05 5.41 -3.60
N THR A 26 74.33 4.32 -3.87
CA THR A 26 74.78 3.27 -4.82
C THR A 26 74.01 3.36 -6.13
N SER A 27 74.67 3.03 -7.24
CA SER A 27 74.07 3.03 -8.58
C SER A 27 72.85 2.11 -8.66
N GLU A 28 72.86 0.99 -7.92
CA GLU A 28 71.77 0.02 -7.86
C GLU A 28 70.51 0.60 -7.21
N VAL A 29 70.65 1.31 -6.08
CA VAL A 29 69.53 1.97 -5.39
C VAL A 29 68.92 3.06 -6.26
N LEU A 30 69.75 3.80 -7.01
CA LEU A 30 69.27 4.82 -7.95
C LEU A 30 68.46 4.19 -9.08
N ILE A 31 68.96 3.12 -9.71
CA ILE A 31 68.25 2.39 -10.77
C ILE A 31 66.91 1.87 -10.25
N LEU A 32 66.90 1.22 -9.08
CA LEU A 32 65.68 0.68 -8.48
C LEU A 32 64.67 1.78 -8.16
N SER A 33 65.13 2.91 -7.61
CA SER A 33 64.27 4.07 -7.30
C SER A 33 63.63 4.66 -8.56
N VAL A 34 64.40 4.80 -9.64
CA VAL A 34 63.91 5.31 -10.93
C VAL A 34 62.92 4.32 -11.56
N SER A 35 63.22 3.01 -11.55
CA SER A 35 62.29 1.99 -12.04
C SER A 35 60.99 1.97 -11.23
N LEU A 36 61.07 2.12 -9.91
CA LEU A 36 59.90 2.10 -9.03
C LEU A 36 59.03 3.36 -9.20
N LEU A 37 59.65 4.52 -9.41
CA LEU A 37 58.94 5.74 -9.83
C LEU A 37 58.28 5.57 -11.21
N ALA A 38 58.96 4.98 -12.18
CA ALA A 38 58.41 4.74 -13.51
C ALA A 38 57.19 3.79 -13.47
N ILE A 39 57.27 2.71 -12.67
CA ILE A 39 56.14 1.81 -12.40
C ILE A 39 55.02 2.58 -11.70
N GLY A 40 55.35 3.42 -10.71
CA GLY A 40 54.37 4.24 -10.00
C GLY A 40 53.62 5.20 -10.92
N VAL A 41 54.34 5.85 -11.85
CA VAL A 41 53.76 6.73 -12.88
C VAL A 41 52.85 5.94 -13.80
N PHE A 42 53.30 4.77 -14.27
CA PHE A 42 52.49 3.90 -15.11
C PHE A 42 51.18 3.49 -14.43
N LEU A 43 51.24 3.07 -13.16
CA LEU A 43 50.07 2.69 -12.36
C LEU A 43 49.13 3.89 -12.10
N ALA A 44 49.70 5.07 -11.84
CA ALA A 44 48.95 6.31 -11.63
C ALA A 44 48.17 6.75 -12.88
N PHE A 45 48.79 6.67 -14.07
CA PHE A 45 48.18 7.10 -15.33
C PHE A 45 47.28 6.03 -15.98
N GLY A 46 47.43 4.75 -15.61
CA GLY A 46 46.55 3.68 -16.08
C GLY A 46 45.09 3.80 -15.61
N ASN A 47 44.80 4.61 -14.59
CA ASN A 47 43.46 4.91 -14.05
C ASN A 47 42.59 3.68 -13.72
N GLN A 48 43.23 2.51 -13.50
CA GLN A 48 42.56 1.29 -13.08
C GLN A 48 42.50 1.26 -11.55
N PRO A 49 41.35 0.88 -10.94
CA PRO A 49 41.19 0.87 -9.48
C PRO A 49 42.21 -0.05 -8.80
N ARG A 50 42.46 -1.23 -9.37
CA ARG A 50 43.50 -2.17 -8.89
C ARG A 50 44.91 -1.60 -8.97
N GLY A 51 45.20 -0.75 -9.97
CA GLY A 51 46.50 -0.11 -10.10
C GLY A 51 46.76 0.92 -8.99
N LEU A 52 45.72 1.65 -8.58
CA LEU A 52 45.80 2.60 -7.46
C LEU A 52 45.97 1.89 -6.10
N GLU A 53 45.32 0.74 -5.91
CA GLU A 53 45.50 -0.10 -4.72
C GLU A 53 46.95 -0.61 -4.61
N LEU A 54 47.51 -1.11 -5.72
CA LEU A 54 48.91 -1.55 -5.77
C LEU A 54 49.89 -0.39 -5.52
N LEU A 55 49.65 0.77 -6.15
CA LEU A 55 50.45 1.96 -5.91
C LEU A 55 50.40 2.37 -4.42
N GLY A 56 49.22 2.39 -3.82
CA GLY A 56 49.04 2.68 -2.41
C GLY A 56 49.81 1.70 -1.52
N GLY A 57 49.74 0.40 -1.81
CA GLY A 57 50.49 -0.64 -1.09
C GLY A 57 52.00 -0.44 -1.16
N ILE A 58 52.54 -0.16 -2.36
CA ILE A 58 53.96 0.13 -2.57
C ILE A 58 54.38 1.40 -1.81
N THR A 59 53.59 2.47 -1.87
CA THR A 59 53.87 3.72 -1.14
C THR A 59 53.88 3.50 0.37
N VAL A 60 52.96 2.70 0.92
CA VAL A 60 52.96 2.36 2.35
C VAL A 60 54.22 1.58 2.72
N LEU A 61 54.58 0.56 1.95
CA LEU A 61 55.80 -0.23 2.21
C LEU A 61 57.06 0.64 2.13
N MET A 62 57.15 1.50 1.12
CA MET A 62 58.24 2.46 0.97
C MET A 62 58.27 3.51 2.08
N SER A 63 57.13 3.87 2.69
CA SER A 63 57.11 4.78 3.84
C SER A 63 57.87 4.21 5.04
N PHE A 64 57.76 2.91 5.31
CA PHE A 64 58.49 2.28 6.41
C PHE A 64 59.99 2.23 6.14
N VAL A 65 60.39 1.88 4.92
CA VAL A 65 61.80 1.85 4.51
C VAL A 65 62.40 3.26 4.54
N GLY A 66 61.73 4.24 3.94
CA GLY A 66 62.18 5.62 3.89
C GLY A 66 62.35 6.24 5.28
N ILE A 67 61.41 6.00 6.20
CA ILE A 67 61.48 6.53 7.56
C ILE A 67 62.56 5.84 8.40
N TYR A 68 62.77 4.53 8.19
CA TYR A 68 63.88 3.82 8.83
C TYR A 68 65.23 4.43 8.46
N PHE A 69 65.47 4.67 7.17
CA PHE A 69 66.70 5.31 6.69
C PHE A 69 66.80 6.77 7.14
N ALA A 70 65.69 7.53 7.12
CA ALA A 70 65.66 8.89 7.65
C ALA A 70 66.08 8.94 9.13
N GLY A 71 65.64 7.98 9.94
CA GLY A 71 66.05 7.90 11.33
C GLY A 71 67.49 7.46 11.53
N HIS A 72 68.06 6.69 10.60
CA HIS A 72 69.47 6.31 10.67
C HIS A 72 70.40 7.52 10.49
N ILE A 73 69.99 8.54 9.71
CA ILE A 73 70.70 9.83 9.61
C ILE A 73 70.85 10.50 10.98
N MET A 74 69.86 10.32 11.87
CA MET A 74 69.84 10.90 13.22
C MET A 74 70.59 10.05 14.26
N GLY A 75 71.12 8.89 13.89
CA GLY A 75 71.93 8.02 14.76
C GLY A 75 71.54 6.54 14.69
N ASN A 76 72.36 5.69 15.31
CA ASN A 76 72.28 4.23 15.14
C ASN A 76 70.92 3.63 15.57
N ASN A 77 70.31 4.18 16.63
CA ASN A 77 68.98 3.76 17.12
C ASN A 77 67.83 4.59 16.54
N GLY A 78 68.12 5.68 15.81
CA GLY A 78 67.12 6.63 15.33
C GLY A 78 66.14 5.99 14.33
N GLY A 79 66.60 5.01 13.54
CA GLY A 79 65.75 4.28 12.58
C GLY A 79 64.61 3.51 13.26
N LEU A 80 64.89 2.80 14.35
CA LEU A 80 63.87 2.05 15.10
C LEU A 80 62.90 2.98 15.85
N CYS A 81 63.42 4.06 16.44
CA CYS A 81 62.58 5.05 17.12
C CYS A 81 61.62 5.78 16.17
N LEU A 82 62.09 6.19 14.99
CA LEU A 82 61.23 6.86 14.01
C LEU A 82 60.24 5.91 13.34
N LEU A 83 60.64 4.66 13.09
CA LEU A 83 59.74 3.65 12.54
C LEU A 83 58.61 3.31 13.52
N THR A 84 58.89 3.17 14.81
CA THR A 84 57.86 2.94 15.84
C THR A 84 56.94 4.15 16.00
N LEU A 85 57.47 5.37 15.99
CA LEU A 85 56.68 6.59 16.01
C LEU A 85 55.79 6.72 14.77
N TRP A 86 56.30 6.36 13.59
CA TRP A 86 55.51 6.35 12.35
C TRP A 86 54.39 5.31 12.37
N ALA A 87 54.67 4.10 12.87
CA ALA A 87 53.65 3.07 13.04
C ALA A 87 52.53 3.57 13.96
N LEU A 88 52.87 4.19 15.08
CA LEU A 88 51.90 4.82 15.99
C LEU A 88 51.13 5.95 15.31
N ALA A 89 51.79 6.78 14.49
CA ALA A 89 51.14 7.84 13.73
C ALA A 89 50.14 7.28 12.72
N LEU A 90 50.48 6.23 11.98
CA LEU A 90 49.57 5.55 11.05
C LEU A 90 48.37 4.94 11.77
N VAL A 91 48.60 4.29 12.92
CA VAL A 91 47.51 3.77 13.77
C VAL A 91 46.62 4.91 14.28
N GLY A 92 47.21 6.03 14.69
CA GLY A 92 46.47 7.23 15.12
C GLY A 92 45.62 7.82 14.00
N VAL A 93 46.16 7.91 12.78
CA VAL A 93 45.41 8.36 11.59
C VAL A 93 44.28 7.37 11.26
N ALA A 94 44.54 6.07 11.30
CA ALA A 94 43.52 5.05 11.07
C ALA A 94 42.39 5.12 12.13
N ALA A 95 42.74 5.29 13.40
CA ALA A 95 41.78 5.47 14.49
C ALA A 95 40.95 6.75 14.34
N LEU A 96 41.56 7.85 13.91
CA LEU A 96 40.86 9.09 13.59
C LEU A 96 39.88 8.94 12.42
N MET A 97 40.28 8.20 11.38
CA MET A 97 39.43 7.90 10.23
C MET A 97 38.25 7.01 10.63
N TRP A 98 38.48 6.01 11.48
CA TRP A 98 37.43 5.14 12.03
C TRP A 98 36.46 5.91 12.93
N ARG A 99 36.97 6.79 13.81
CA ARG A 99 36.12 7.60 14.69
C ARG A 99 35.22 8.57 13.93
N ARG A 100 35.61 8.97 12.72
CA ARG A 100 34.83 9.86 11.84
C ARG A 100 34.02 9.11 10.79
N ALA A 101 34.07 7.77 10.76
CA ALA A 101 33.33 7.00 9.78
C ALA A 101 31.83 7.29 9.89
N THR A 102 31.16 7.36 8.74
CA THR A 102 29.71 7.52 8.72
C THR A 102 29.06 6.15 8.83
N PHE A 103 28.20 6.01 9.83
CA PHE A 103 27.42 4.80 10.02
C PHE A 103 26.04 5.01 9.41
N VAL A 104 25.70 4.19 8.43
CA VAL A 104 24.34 4.13 7.88
C VAL A 104 23.62 2.99 8.57
N GLU A 105 22.58 3.32 9.33
CA GLU A 105 21.85 2.34 10.11
C GLU A 105 21.13 1.32 9.21
N ARG A 106 20.79 0.16 9.78
CA ARG A 106 20.04 -0.87 9.06
C ARG A 106 18.69 -0.32 8.60
N GLY A 107 18.34 -0.59 7.35
CA GLY A 107 17.11 -0.10 6.77
C GLY A 107 17.17 1.36 6.31
N GLN A 108 18.36 1.96 6.22
CA GLN A 108 18.55 3.33 5.72
C GLN A 108 19.41 3.35 4.45
N ILE A 109 19.15 4.33 3.60
CA ILE A 109 19.93 4.63 2.39
C ILE A 109 20.31 6.09 2.47
N MET A 110 21.61 6.38 2.45
CA MET A 110 22.12 7.75 2.52
C MET A 110 22.54 8.21 1.12
N VAL A 111 22.03 9.36 0.70
CA VAL A 111 22.26 9.94 -0.63
C VAL A 111 23.14 11.17 -0.48
N VAL A 112 24.30 11.14 -1.13
CA VAL A 112 25.34 12.17 -0.99
C VAL A 112 25.66 12.75 -2.36
N ASN A 113 25.73 14.08 -2.46
CA ASN A 113 26.20 14.76 -3.65
C ASN A 113 27.69 15.07 -3.55
N GLN A 114 28.47 14.70 -4.55
CA GLN A 114 29.87 15.09 -4.69
C GLN A 114 30.00 16.36 -5.55
N LEU A 115 30.60 17.39 -4.96
CA LEU A 115 30.98 18.65 -5.59
C LEU A 115 32.45 18.58 -6.07
N PRO A 116 32.81 19.21 -7.20
CA PRO A 116 31.97 20.03 -8.09
C PRO A 116 31.22 19.23 -9.16
N ASP A 117 31.54 17.94 -9.34
CA ASP A 117 31.03 17.12 -10.46
C ASP A 117 29.52 16.80 -10.38
N ASN A 118 28.82 17.26 -9.32
CA ASN A 118 27.42 16.97 -8.99
C ASN A 118 27.06 15.48 -9.14
N ARG A 119 28.00 14.62 -8.74
CA ARG A 119 27.83 13.18 -8.83
C ARG A 119 27.13 12.68 -7.57
N ILE A 120 26.00 12.02 -7.74
CA ILE A 120 25.27 11.40 -6.64
C ILE A 120 25.89 10.03 -6.31
N ILE A 121 26.24 9.86 -5.04
CA ILE A 121 26.68 8.60 -4.45
C ILE A 121 25.59 8.11 -3.50
N ILE A 122 25.38 6.80 -3.52
CA ILE A 122 24.43 6.12 -2.65
C ILE A 122 25.24 5.25 -1.70
N PHE A 123 25.06 5.48 -0.40
CA PHE A 123 25.58 4.64 0.67
C PHE A 123 24.44 3.76 1.19
N GLY A 124 24.60 2.44 1.05
CA GLY A 124 23.71 1.45 1.66
C GLY A 124 24.02 1.25 3.15
N GLU A 125 23.45 0.22 3.76
CA GLU A 125 23.71 -0.11 5.15
C GLU A 125 25.19 -0.39 5.44
N GLY A 126 25.67 0.02 6.62
CA GLY A 126 27.01 -0.30 7.11
C GLY A 126 27.92 0.91 7.31
N VAL A 127 29.21 0.62 7.44
CA VAL A 127 30.26 1.62 7.74
C VAL A 127 30.81 2.16 6.42
N HIS A 128 30.68 3.47 6.23
CA HIS A 128 31.21 4.17 5.08
C HIS A 128 32.33 5.12 5.48
N ARG A 129 33.12 5.52 4.48
CA ARG A 129 34.17 6.52 4.68
C ARG A 129 33.57 7.83 5.21
N PRO A 130 34.31 8.59 6.04
CA PRO A 130 33.87 9.90 6.49
C PRO A 130 33.49 10.79 5.30
N LEU A 131 32.40 11.53 5.45
CA LEU A 131 32.05 12.60 4.52
C LEU A 131 33.10 13.69 4.56
N THR A 132 33.50 14.16 3.38
CA THR A 132 34.36 15.35 3.27
C THR A 132 33.48 16.58 3.03
N PRO A 133 33.14 17.39 4.04
CA PRO A 133 32.12 18.45 3.93
C PRO A 133 32.44 19.50 2.84
N SER A 134 33.72 19.71 2.51
CA SER A 134 34.13 20.63 1.45
C SER A 134 33.79 20.15 0.04
N PHE A 135 33.57 18.83 -0.15
CA PHE A 135 33.35 18.21 -1.46
C PHE A 135 32.11 17.34 -1.50
N GLU A 136 31.47 17.09 -0.36
CA GLU A 136 30.37 16.15 -0.23
C GLU A 136 29.30 16.75 0.64
N ARG A 137 28.08 16.80 0.11
CA ARG A 137 26.90 17.29 0.81
C ARG A 137 25.89 16.17 0.93
N LEU A 138 25.45 15.90 2.16
CA LEU A 138 24.31 15.01 2.40
C LEU A 138 23.06 15.64 1.77
N LEU A 139 22.37 14.88 0.91
CA LEU A 139 21.12 15.31 0.30
C LEU A 139 19.91 14.74 1.02
N ALA A 140 19.96 13.45 1.37
CA ALA A 140 18.83 12.75 1.94
C ALA A 140 19.26 11.48 2.68
N VAL A 141 18.48 11.09 3.68
CA VAL A 141 18.50 9.73 4.22
C VAL A 141 17.11 9.12 4.02
N LEU A 142 17.03 8.06 3.22
CA LEU A 142 15.79 7.41 2.78
C LEU A 142 15.61 6.06 3.50
N PRO A 143 14.37 5.59 3.67
CA PRO A 143 14.11 4.24 4.16
C PRO A 143 14.41 3.21 3.06
N ALA A 144 15.13 2.16 3.42
CA ALA A 144 15.36 0.97 2.58
C ALA A 144 14.26 -0.10 2.76
N TYR A 145 13.52 -0.02 3.86
CA TYR A 145 12.45 -0.96 4.19
C TYR A 145 11.16 -0.65 3.45
N GLU A 146 10.24 -1.62 3.46
CA GLU A 146 8.92 -1.49 2.85
C GLU A 146 8.04 -0.57 3.68
N LEU A 147 7.44 0.42 3.03
CA LEU A 147 6.51 1.35 3.61
C LEU A 147 5.09 0.86 3.37
N ILE A 148 4.32 0.79 4.46
CA ILE A 148 2.91 0.41 4.44
C ILE A 148 2.10 1.62 4.86
N GLN A 149 1.08 1.95 4.07
CA GLN A 149 0.21 3.08 4.34
C GLN A 149 -1.24 2.70 4.07
N GLU A 150 -2.11 3.11 4.98
CA GLU A 150 -3.55 3.04 4.85
C GLU A 150 -4.08 4.45 4.58
N ILE A 151 -4.90 4.59 3.56
CA ILE A 151 -5.43 5.86 3.08
C ILE A 151 -6.95 5.74 3.01
N GLU A 152 -7.62 6.67 3.67
CA GLU A 152 -9.07 6.79 3.63
C GLU A 152 -9.46 7.88 2.63
N LEU A 153 -10.27 7.50 1.64
CA LEU A 153 -10.77 8.40 0.62
C LEU A 153 -12.25 8.62 0.87
N HIS A 154 -12.65 9.87 1.06
CA HIS A 154 -14.04 10.24 1.30
C HIS A 154 -14.69 10.82 0.04
N ARG A 155 -16.00 10.53 -0.12
CA ARG A 155 -16.87 11.11 -1.16
C ARG A 155 -16.23 11.05 -2.54
N VAL A 156 -16.07 9.85 -3.07
CA VAL A 156 -15.51 9.62 -4.40
C VAL A 156 -16.66 9.48 -5.40
N ASN A 157 -16.70 10.36 -6.40
CA ASN A 157 -17.76 10.38 -7.39
C ASN A 157 -17.53 9.28 -8.44
N THR A 158 -18.61 8.62 -8.85
CA THR A 158 -18.62 7.68 -9.98
C THR A 158 -19.17 8.34 -11.24
N GLU A 159 -19.14 7.66 -12.38
CA GLU A 159 -19.68 8.15 -13.66
C GLU A 159 -21.17 8.51 -13.55
N SER A 160 -21.93 7.69 -12.80
CA SER A 160 -23.35 7.93 -12.51
C SER A 160 -23.64 9.14 -11.60
N LEU A 161 -22.63 9.92 -11.22
CA LEU A 161 -22.72 11.04 -10.27
C LEU A 161 -23.14 10.62 -8.84
N PHE A 162 -23.31 9.32 -8.59
CA PHE A 162 -23.46 8.81 -7.24
C PHE A 162 -22.10 8.64 -6.58
N ASN A 163 -22.01 9.06 -5.32
CA ASN A 163 -20.75 9.04 -4.58
C ASN A 163 -20.63 7.76 -3.76
N VAL A 164 -19.41 7.21 -3.74
CA VAL A 164 -18.94 6.25 -2.74
C VAL A 164 -18.51 7.04 -1.51
N ASP A 165 -19.01 6.68 -0.33
CA ASP A 165 -18.85 7.50 0.86
C ASP A 165 -17.45 7.35 1.48
N LYS A 166 -16.94 6.11 1.54
CA LYS A 166 -15.59 5.81 2.02
C LYS A 166 -14.94 4.70 1.20
N ILE A 167 -13.67 4.86 0.87
CA ILE A 167 -12.82 3.82 0.30
C ILE A 167 -11.54 3.76 1.11
N GLU A 168 -11.24 2.61 1.68
CA GLU A 168 -9.99 2.35 2.37
C GLU A 168 -9.02 1.64 1.44
N VAL A 169 -7.85 2.25 1.24
CA VAL A 169 -6.80 1.74 0.37
C VAL A 169 -5.58 1.41 1.21
N LEU A 170 -5.14 0.16 1.14
CA LEU A 170 -3.85 -0.27 1.67
C LEU A 170 -2.84 -0.28 0.53
N ILE A 171 -1.72 0.41 0.72
CA ILE A 171 -0.60 0.41 -0.21
C ILE A 171 0.69 -0.04 0.48
N ARG A 172 1.47 -0.85 -0.24
CA ARG A 172 2.83 -1.25 0.14
C ARG A 172 3.78 -0.85 -0.97
N TYR A 173 4.80 -0.08 -0.63
CA TYR A 173 5.74 0.47 -1.58
C TYR A 173 7.16 0.53 -1.00
N ARG A 174 8.16 0.61 -1.88
CA ARG A 174 9.57 0.66 -1.49
C ARG A 174 10.35 1.57 -2.43
N VAL A 175 11.38 2.20 -1.90
CA VAL A 175 12.35 2.96 -2.70
C VAL A 175 13.21 1.99 -3.51
N ASN A 176 13.11 2.07 -4.84
CA ASN A 176 13.92 1.29 -5.76
C ASN A 176 15.17 2.08 -6.20
N SER A 177 14.99 3.35 -6.58
CA SER A 177 16.06 4.24 -7.04
C SER A 177 16.15 5.47 -6.13
N ALA A 178 17.03 5.40 -5.12
CA ALA A 178 17.26 6.49 -4.17
C ALA A 178 17.65 7.82 -4.85
N ARG A 179 18.34 7.74 -6.00
CA ARG A 179 18.70 8.92 -6.79
C ARG A 179 17.47 9.63 -7.35
N GLU A 180 16.56 8.87 -7.94
CA GLU A 180 15.33 9.41 -8.54
C GLU A 180 14.40 9.96 -7.47
N VAL A 181 14.37 9.36 -6.26
CA VAL A 181 13.59 9.91 -5.15
C VAL A 181 14.04 11.32 -4.82
N VAL A 182 15.35 11.58 -4.74
CA VAL A 182 15.85 12.90 -4.33
C VAL A 182 15.72 13.96 -5.43
N VAL A 183 15.89 13.55 -6.70
CA VAL A 183 15.91 14.47 -7.85
C VAL A 183 14.52 14.66 -8.47
N GLY A 184 13.74 13.59 -8.56
CA GLY A 184 12.43 13.53 -9.21
C GLY A 184 11.24 13.73 -8.27
N PHE A 185 11.46 14.01 -6.98
CA PHE A 185 10.37 14.25 -6.04
C PHE A 185 9.53 15.46 -6.47
N PRO A 186 8.21 15.31 -6.66
CA PRO A 186 7.35 16.42 -7.06
C PRO A 186 7.26 17.48 -5.95
N ASN A 187 7.32 18.76 -6.34
CA ASN A 187 7.18 19.91 -5.43
C ASN A 187 8.06 19.85 -4.17
N ARG A 188 9.26 19.26 -4.27
CA ARG A 188 10.16 18.98 -3.13
C ARG A 188 10.34 20.16 -2.20
N GLU A 189 10.60 21.35 -2.75
CA GLU A 189 10.88 22.55 -1.94
C GLU A 189 9.67 22.95 -1.09
N ARG A 190 8.47 22.97 -1.68
CA ARG A 190 7.23 23.29 -0.96
C ARG A 190 6.90 22.23 0.11
N ALA A 191 6.95 20.95 -0.27
CA ALA A 191 6.69 19.85 0.66
C ALA A 191 7.69 19.83 1.83
N PHE A 192 8.93 20.21 1.55
CA PHE A 192 9.98 20.34 2.55
C PHE A 192 9.73 21.52 3.49
N GLU A 193 9.43 22.70 2.95
CA GLU A 193 9.11 23.91 3.73
C GLU A 193 7.88 23.72 4.62
N GLU A 194 6.81 23.14 4.10
CA GLU A 194 5.58 22.83 4.85
C GLU A 194 5.88 21.90 6.04
N LEU A 195 6.58 20.79 5.78
CA LEU A 195 6.91 19.82 6.82
C LEU A 195 7.89 20.38 7.87
N GLN A 196 8.81 21.24 7.45
CA GLN A 196 9.70 21.95 8.37
C GLN A 196 8.95 22.94 9.25
N HIS A 197 8.01 23.71 8.67
CA HIS A 197 7.21 24.68 9.41
C HIS A 197 6.37 23.99 10.49
N GLU A 198 5.73 22.87 10.15
CA GLU A 198 4.94 22.09 11.11
C GLU A 198 5.78 21.50 12.25
N ARG A 199 7.01 21.07 11.97
CA ARG A 199 7.89 20.50 13.00
C ARG A 199 8.55 21.56 13.88
N GLY A 200 8.55 22.83 13.48
CA GLY A 200 9.15 23.93 14.26
C GLY A 200 10.67 23.82 14.46
N HIS A 201 11.37 22.99 13.69
CA HIS A 201 12.82 22.76 13.80
C HIS A 201 13.52 23.08 12.47
N PRO A 202 14.06 24.30 12.30
CA PRO A 202 14.68 24.73 11.05
C PRO A 202 16.04 24.06 10.76
N GLU A 203 16.71 23.51 11.78
CA GLU A 203 18.09 23.01 11.65
C GLU A 203 18.21 21.51 11.36
N SER A 204 17.11 20.76 11.46
CA SER A 204 17.05 19.37 11.05
C SER A 204 16.84 19.32 9.53
N ASN A 205 17.91 19.60 8.78
CA ASN A 205 18.02 19.26 7.36
C ASN A 205 17.59 17.79 7.15
N GLY A 206 17.22 17.40 5.92
CA GLY A 206 16.70 16.06 5.54
C GLY A 206 17.60 14.85 5.80
N ASP A 207 18.38 14.89 6.87
CA ASP A 207 19.35 13.93 7.39
C ASP A 207 18.66 12.81 8.18
N TYR A 208 17.36 12.93 8.45
CA TYR A 208 16.59 11.91 9.15
C TYR A 208 15.67 11.13 8.22
N VAL A 209 15.69 9.80 8.36
CA VAL A 209 14.79 8.90 7.63
C VAL A 209 13.33 9.20 7.92
N GLY A 210 12.99 9.55 9.16
CA GLY A 210 11.61 9.90 9.54
C GLY A 210 11.09 11.17 8.88
N PHE A 211 11.96 12.07 8.42
CA PHE A 211 11.54 13.24 7.64
C PHE A 211 11.14 12.82 6.22
N TRP A 212 12.02 12.10 5.52
CA TRP A 212 11.74 11.62 4.17
C TRP A 212 10.59 10.63 4.11
N THR A 213 10.47 9.76 5.12
CA THR A 213 9.35 8.82 5.22
C THR A 213 8.02 9.56 5.25
N GLU A 214 7.92 10.60 6.08
CA GLU A 214 6.69 11.39 6.20
C GLU A 214 6.38 12.19 4.92
N MET A 215 7.41 12.80 4.32
CA MET A 215 7.26 13.52 3.06
C MET A 215 6.78 12.59 1.93
N MET A 216 7.37 11.40 1.80
CA MET A 216 6.93 10.40 0.83
C MET A 216 5.51 9.89 1.13
N ARG A 217 5.16 9.70 2.41
CA ARG A 217 3.82 9.25 2.84
C ARG A 217 2.73 10.25 2.42
N ARG A 218 2.98 11.55 2.59
CA ARG A 218 2.05 12.63 2.18
C ARG A 218 1.88 12.67 0.68
N GLN A 219 2.99 12.69 -0.06
CA GLN A 219 2.93 12.72 -1.51
C GLN A 219 2.27 11.45 -2.08
N MET A 220 2.58 10.28 -1.53
CA MET A 220 1.93 9.03 -1.92
C MET A 220 0.42 9.07 -1.66
N ALA A 221 -0.03 9.67 -0.55
CA ALA A 221 -1.47 9.83 -0.29
C ALA A 221 -2.17 10.63 -1.39
N HIS A 222 -1.55 11.72 -1.85
CA HIS A 222 -2.08 12.53 -2.95
C HIS A 222 -2.12 11.76 -4.28
N GLU A 223 -1.04 11.06 -4.64
CA GLU A 223 -0.97 10.28 -5.88
C GLU A 223 -1.99 9.12 -5.86
N VAL A 224 -2.20 8.48 -4.71
CA VAL A 224 -3.21 7.43 -4.53
C VAL A 224 -4.63 7.99 -4.63
N ASP A 225 -4.92 9.15 -4.02
CA ASP A 225 -6.22 9.81 -4.13
C ASP A 225 -6.53 10.15 -5.59
N GLU A 226 -5.57 10.76 -6.32
CA GLU A 226 -5.73 11.10 -7.73
C GLU A 226 -5.92 9.86 -8.63
N ALA A 227 -5.07 8.83 -8.46
CA ALA A 227 -5.17 7.59 -9.22
C ALA A 227 -6.49 6.85 -8.94
N THR A 228 -6.96 6.86 -7.69
CA THR A 228 -8.21 6.21 -7.30
C THR A 228 -9.41 6.99 -7.80
N ARG A 229 -9.47 8.31 -7.61
CA ARG A 229 -10.56 9.16 -8.09
C ARG A 229 -10.67 9.12 -9.62
N SER A 230 -9.56 9.19 -10.34
CA SER A 230 -9.56 9.14 -11.80
C SER A 230 -10.05 7.81 -12.37
N LEU A 231 -9.79 6.69 -11.68
CA LEU A 231 -10.34 5.39 -12.10
C LEU A 231 -11.82 5.29 -11.73
N ILE A 232 -12.20 5.66 -10.52
CA ILE A 232 -13.58 5.49 -10.03
C ILE A 232 -14.56 6.41 -10.74
N ALA A 233 -14.12 7.59 -11.17
CA ALA A 233 -14.91 8.48 -12.00
C ALA A 233 -15.36 7.85 -13.34
N SER A 234 -14.64 6.83 -13.84
CA SER A 234 -15.00 6.09 -15.06
C SER A 234 -15.84 4.82 -14.82
N ILE A 235 -16.24 4.56 -13.57
CA ILE A 235 -17.03 3.38 -13.22
C ILE A 235 -18.51 3.76 -13.23
N SER A 236 -19.33 2.91 -13.85
CA SER A 236 -20.77 3.07 -14.03
C SER A 236 -21.50 3.40 -12.73
N GLY A 237 -21.18 2.76 -11.60
CA GLY A 237 -21.80 3.13 -10.33
C GLY A 237 -21.13 2.57 -9.07
N PRO A 238 -21.57 3.03 -7.89
CA PRO A 238 -20.94 2.73 -6.61
C PRO A 238 -20.91 1.23 -6.26
N THR A 239 -21.95 0.50 -6.67
CA THR A 239 -22.02 -0.95 -6.40
C THR A 239 -21.02 -1.76 -7.22
N ASP A 240 -20.63 -1.27 -8.40
CA ASP A 240 -19.67 -1.93 -9.28
C ASP A 240 -18.23 -1.76 -8.77
N VAL A 241 -17.96 -0.67 -8.03
CA VAL A 241 -16.71 -0.47 -7.29
C VAL A 241 -16.52 -1.56 -6.24
N SER A 242 -17.58 -1.88 -5.49
CA SER A 242 -17.55 -2.91 -4.44
C SER A 242 -17.43 -4.34 -5.00
N LYS A 243 -18.09 -4.64 -6.12
CA LYS A 243 -18.02 -5.96 -6.76
C LYS A 243 -16.67 -6.23 -7.44
N GLY A 244 -16.07 -5.22 -8.06
CA GLY A 244 -14.81 -5.34 -8.82
C GLY A 244 -13.54 -4.96 -8.05
N ARG A 245 -13.55 -4.98 -6.71
CA ARG A 245 -12.47 -4.42 -5.88
C ARG A 245 -11.06 -4.86 -6.29
N SER A 246 -10.85 -6.15 -6.56
CA SER A 246 -9.53 -6.68 -6.95
C SER A 246 -9.06 -6.17 -8.31
N ASP A 247 -9.98 -6.05 -9.26
CA ASP A 247 -9.66 -5.64 -10.63
C ASP A 247 -9.40 -4.14 -10.69
N HIS A 248 -10.21 -3.37 -9.94
CA HIS A 248 -9.99 -1.94 -9.76
C HIS A 248 -8.68 -1.67 -9.04
N ALA A 249 -8.37 -2.39 -7.95
CA ALA A 249 -7.09 -2.28 -7.27
C ALA A 249 -5.90 -2.52 -8.21
N ARG A 250 -5.98 -3.53 -9.08
CA ARG A 250 -4.93 -3.80 -10.08
C ARG A 250 -4.76 -2.65 -11.06
N LYS A 251 -5.87 -2.07 -11.56
CA LYS A 251 -5.84 -0.92 -12.47
C LYS A 251 -5.29 0.34 -11.79
N ILE A 252 -5.69 0.61 -10.55
CA ILE A 252 -5.15 1.71 -9.74
C ILE A 252 -3.65 1.51 -9.56
N ARG A 253 -3.20 0.30 -9.21
CA ARG A 253 -1.78 -0.01 -9.05
C ARG A 253 -0.97 0.30 -10.31
N VAL A 254 -1.46 -0.09 -11.49
CA VAL A 254 -0.76 0.17 -12.77
C VAL A 254 -0.62 1.67 -13.02
N ARG A 255 -1.72 2.43 -12.89
CA ARG A 255 -1.68 3.89 -13.06
C ARG A 255 -0.80 4.57 -12.03
N LEU A 256 -0.91 4.14 -10.77
CA LEU A 256 -0.09 4.68 -9.70
C LEU A 256 1.39 4.37 -9.94
N GLN A 257 1.74 3.17 -10.37
CA GLN A 257 3.11 2.82 -10.72
C GLN A 257 3.65 3.73 -11.83
N GLU A 258 2.87 4.03 -12.87
CA GLU A 258 3.28 4.94 -13.94
C GLU A 258 3.56 6.36 -13.41
N SER A 259 2.69 6.89 -12.55
CA SER A 259 2.91 8.17 -11.87
C SER A 259 4.10 8.14 -10.92
N VAL A 260 4.36 6.99 -10.30
CA VAL A 260 5.31 6.86 -9.19
C VAL A 260 6.72 6.47 -9.63
N GLN A 261 6.84 5.84 -10.80
CA GLN A 261 8.11 5.43 -11.37
C GLN A 261 9.06 6.61 -11.59
N ARG A 262 8.53 7.81 -11.89
CA ARG A 262 9.34 9.04 -12.11
C ARG A 262 10.18 9.48 -10.92
N TRP A 263 9.79 9.09 -9.70
CA TRP A 263 10.53 9.39 -8.47
C TRP A 263 11.21 8.15 -7.89
N GLY A 264 11.33 7.05 -8.63
CA GLY A 264 12.13 5.90 -8.23
C GLY A 264 11.54 5.04 -7.11
N VAL A 265 10.22 5.07 -6.92
CA VAL A 265 9.49 4.21 -5.99
C VAL A 265 8.78 3.10 -6.75
N ASP A 266 8.71 1.92 -6.13
CA ASP A 266 8.04 0.75 -6.67
C ASP A 266 6.85 0.35 -5.78
N ILE A 267 5.68 0.19 -6.40
CA ILE A 267 4.45 -0.22 -5.73
C ILE A 267 4.36 -1.74 -5.74
N MET A 268 4.63 -2.34 -4.59
CA MET A 268 4.59 -3.79 -4.43
C MET A 268 3.16 -4.31 -4.45
N GLU A 269 2.29 -3.67 -3.69
CA GLU A 269 0.92 -4.12 -3.47
C GLU A 269 -0.02 -2.94 -3.24
N LEU A 270 -1.22 -3.04 -3.82
CA LEU A 270 -2.32 -2.11 -3.58
C LEU A 270 -3.60 -2.93 -3.44
N ARG A 271 -4.34 -2.70 -2.35
CA ARG A 271 -5.61 -3.38 -2.06
C ARG A 271 -6.66 -2.36 -1.62
N LEU A 272 -7.89 -2.57 -2.09
CA LEU A 272 -9.07 -1.89 -1.57
C LEU A 272 -9.62 -2.74 -0.41
N LEU A 273 -9.44 -2.27 0.82
CA LEU A 273 -9.88 -2.97 2.03
C LEU A 273 -11.39 -2.90 2.15
N GLU A 274 -11.90 -1.67 2.26
CA GLU A 274 -13.31 -1.39 2.50
C GLU A 274 -13.85 -0.39 1.47
N VAL A 275 -15.09 -0.60 1.04
CA VAL A 275 -15.84 0.30 0.16
C VAL A 275 -17.21 0.47 0.78
N VAL A 276 -17.44 1.62 1.41
CA VAL A 276 -18.70 1.98 2.06
C VAL A 276 -19.54 2.78 1.08
N VAL A 277 -20.75 2.30 0.84
CA VAL A 277 -21.77 2.97 0.04
C VAL A 277 -23.05 3.03 0.86
N ASP A 278 -23.64 4.21 0.93
CA ASP A 278 -24.91 4.45 1.60
C ASP A 278 -25.99 3.48 1.10
N PRO A 279 -26.62 2.67 2.00
CA PRO A 279 -27.63 1.70 1.63
C PRO A 279 -28.85 2.32 0.95
N GLU A 280 -29.19 3.57 1.21
CA GLU A 280 -30.30 4.25 0.52
C GLU A 280 -30.00 4.46 -0.97
N ARG A 281 -28.74 4.76 -1.30
CA ARG A 281 -28.28 4.93 -2.70
C ARG A 281 -28.20 3.59 -3.43
N ILE A 282 -27.82 2.53 -2.74
CA ILE A 282 -27.84 1.17 -3.29
C ILE A 282 -29.26 0.77 -3.68
N ARG A 283 -30.26 1.11 -2.84
CA ARG A 283 -31.68 0.87 -3.13
C ARG A 283 -32.19 1.73 -4.28
N ALA A 284 -31.80 3.00 -4.35
CA ALA A 284 -32.18 3.89 -5.45
C ALA A 284 -31.62 3.42 -6.81
N ALA A 285 -30.35 3.01 -6.85
CA ALA A 285 -29.71 2.52 -8.08
C ALA A 285 -30.24 1.15 -8.55
N ASN A 286 -30.77 0.33 -7.64
CA ASN A 286 -31.36 -0.98 -7.97
C ASN A 286 -32.89 -0.97 -7.96
N ARG A 287 -33.54 0.20 -7.89
CA ARG A 287 -34.99 0.32 -7.73
C ARG A 287 -35.74 -0.44 -8.82
N ASP A 288 -35.30 -0.36 -10.06
CA ASP A 288 -35.94 -1.05 -11.19
C ASP A 288 -35.82 -2.58 -11.10
N ARG A 289 -34.69 -3.10 -10.61
CA ARG A 289 -34.51 -4.53 -10.36
C ARG A 289 -35.31 -5.03 -9.17
N ILE A 290 -35.48 -4.18 -8.15
CA ILE A 290 -36.30 -4.49 -6.98
C ILE A 290 -37.77 -4.54 -7.40
N ILE A 291 -38.25 -3.54 -8.14
CA ILE A 291 -39.62 -3.50 -8.69
C ILE A 291 -39.86 -4.71 -9.61
N ALA A 292 -38.91 -5.06 -10.48
CA ALA A 292 -39.04 -6.23 -11.35
C ALA A 292 -39.12 -7.55 -10.56
N ARG A 293 -38.36 -7.69 -9.46
CA ARG A 293 -38.46 -8.85 -8.55
C ARG A 293 -39.78 -8.87 -7.79
N GLU A 294 -40.24 -7.72 -7.30
CA GLU A 294 -41.52 -7.60 -6.61
C GLU A 294 -42.70 -7.93 -7.54
N LEU A 295 -42.66 -7.49 -8.80
CA LEU A 295 -43.62 -7.89 -9.83
C LEU A 295 -43.58 -9.41 -10.08
N GLN A 296 -42.38 -9.98 -10.21
CA GLN A 296 -42.24 -11.41 -10.44
C GLN A 296 -42.71 -12.26 -9.24
N ASP A 297 -42.44 -11.81 -8.02
CA ASP A 297 -42.90 -12.47 -6.80
C ASP A 297 -44.42 -12.30 -6.62
N ALA A 298 -44.99 -11.16 -7.02
CA ALA A 298 -46.43 -10.96 -7.07
C ALA A 298 -47.11 -11.87 -8.10
N GLU A 299 -46.53 -12.05 -9.29
CA GLU A 299 -47.03 -12.98 -10.31
C GLU A 299 -46.95 -14.44 -9.84
N ARG A 300 -45.85 -14.84 -9.19
CA ARG A 300 -45.73 -16.18 -8.59
C ARG A 300 -46.77 -16.39 -7.49
N LYS A 301 -46.99 -15.39 -6.65
CA LYS A 301 -47.99 -15.48 -5.59
C LYS A 301 -49.41 -15.56 -6.18
N ALA A 302 -49.72 -14.76 -7.19
CA ALA A 302 -51.00 -14.80 -7.88
C ALA A 302 -51.25 -16.14 -8.58
N THR A 303 -50.22 -16.75 -9.19
CA THR A 303 -50.34 -18.07 -9.82
C THR A 303 -50.53 -19.19 -8.80
N ILE A 304 -49.82 -19.13 -7.66
CA ILE A 304 -50.02 -20.07 -6.55
C ILE A 304 -51.45 -19.92 -6.00
N ASP A 305 -51.90 -18.70 -5.74
CA ASP A 305 -53.24 -18.43 -5.20
C ASP A 305 -54.34 -18.89 -6.19
N ALA A 306 -54.15 -18.67 -7.49
CA ALA A 306 -55.07 -19.16 -8.52
C ALA A 306 -55.15 -20.69 -8.54
N GLN A 307 -54.00 -21.40 -8.47
CA GLN A 307 -53.97 -22.86 -8.38
C GLN A 307 -54.62 -23.38 -7.09
N VAL A 308 -54.47 -22.65 -5.97
CA VAL A 308 -55.13 -22.99 -4.71
C VAL A 308 -56.65 -22.83 -4.86
N VAL A 309 -57.13 -21.72 -5.42
CA VAL A 309 -58.56 -21.50 -5.67
C VAL A 309 -59.13 -22.55 -6.61
N GLU A 310 -58.43 -22.90 -7.68
CA GLU A 310 -58.86 -23.93 -8.64
C GLU A 310 -58.92 -25.32 -7.98
N LYS A 311 -57.87 -25.73 -7.26
CA LYS A 311 -57.84 -27.03 -6.58
C LYS A 311 -58.86 -27.13 -5.46
N VAL A 312 -59.02 -26.08 -4.66
CA VAL A 312 -60.04 -26.02 -3.59
C VAL A 312 -61.44 -25.99 -4.20
N GLY A 313 -61.66 -25.20 -5.25
CA GLY A 313 -62.93 -25.14 -5.97
C GLY A 313 -63.31 -26.48 -6.60
N ALA A 314 -62.37 -27.17 -7.25
CA ALA A 314 -62.58 -28.50 -7.82
C ALA A 314 -62.82 -29.57 -6.74
N ALA A 315 -62.05 -29.54 -5.65
CA ALA A 315 -62.26 -30.44 -4.51
C ALA A 315 -63.64 -30.21 -3.86
N GLN A 316 -64.06 -28.95 -3.76
CA GLN A 316 -65.35 -28.58 -3.19
C GLN A 316 -66.51 -28.97 -4.11
N ALA A 317 -66.40 -28.75 -5.41
CA ALA A 317 -67.40 -29.20 -6.39
C ALA A 317 -67.55 -30.73 -6.39
N LYS A 318 -66.46 -31.47 -6.15
CA LYS A 318 -66.50 -32.92 -5.99
C LYS A 318 -67.17 -33.34 -4.68
N ALA A 319 -66.89 -32.64 -3.58
CA ALA A 319 -67.50 -32.90 -2.28
C ALA A 319 -69.01 -32.59 -2.27
N THR A 320 -69.45 -31.50 -2.90
CA THR A 320 -70.87 -31.18 -3.06
C THR A 320 -71.59 -32.22 -3.89
N ALA A 321 -70.99 -32.64 -5.02
CA ALA A 321 -71.57 -33.68 -5.87
C ALA A 321 -71.73 -35.01 -5.12
N GLN A 322 -70.73 -35.39 -4.31
CA GLN A 322 -70.82 -36.60 -3.48
C GLN A 322 -71.90 -36.48 -2.40
N MET A 323 -71.94 -35.37 -1.66
CA MET A 323 -72.97 -35.14 -0.64
C MET A 323 -74.39 -35.16 -1.23
N VAL A 324 -74.61 -34.47 -2.36
CA VAL A 324 -75.90 -34.49 -3.05
C VAL A 324 -76.23 -35.91 -3.52
N SER A 325 -75.26 -36.67 -4.03
CA SER A 325 -75.48 -38.06 -4.46
C SER A 325 -75.86 -38.99 -3.29
N GLU A 326 -75.28 -38.80 -2.10
CA GLU A 326 -75.60 -39.56 -0.89
C GLU A 326 -77.00 -39.19 -0.34
N ILE A 327 -77.34 -37.90 -0.35
CA ILE A 327 -78.68 -37.42 0.07
C ILE A 327 -79.75 -37.95 -0.90
N VAL A 328 -79.52 -37.87 -2.21
CA VAL A 328 -80.44 -38.41 -3.22
C VAL A 328 -80.54 -39.94 -3.13
N GLY A 329 -79.41 -40.63 -2.89
CA GLY A 329 -79.38 -42.08 -2.69
C GLY A 329 -80.19 -42.53 -1.47
N SER A 330 -79.96 -41.89 -0.31
CA SER A 330 -80.68 -42.20 0.93
C SER A 330 -82.18 -41.89 0.85
N LEU A 331 -82.59 -40.83 0.13
CA LEU A 331 -84.00 -40.53 -0.09
C LEU A 331 -84.69 -41.52 -1.03
N LYS A 332 -83.96 -42.04 -2.03
CA LYS A 332 -84.47 -43.07 -2.95
C LYS A 332 -84.59 -44.44 -2.28
N GLU A 333 -83.67 -44.80 -1.39
CA GLU A 333 -83.75 -46.03 -0.57
C GLU A 333 -84.91 -46.01 0.43
N GLN A 334 -85.36 -44.84 0.85
CA GLN A 334 -86.52 -44.65 1.73
C GLN A 334 -87.88 -44.72 0.99
N GLY A 335 -87.88 -45.01 -0.32
CA GLY A 335 -89.11 -45.24 -1.08
C GLY A 335 -89.87 -43.98 -1.49
N ALA A 336 -89.21 -42.81 -1.48
CA ALA A 336 -89.81 -41.58 -1.98
C ALA A 336 -89.74 -41.50 -3.51
N ASP A 337 -90.89 -41.34 -4.17
CA ASP A 337 -90.97 -41.03 -5.60
C ASP A 337 -90.63 -39.54 -5.78
N LEU A 338 -89.37 -39.27 -6.12
CA LEU A 338 -88.85 -37.91 -6.24
C LEU A 338 -89.26 -37.30 -7.58
N ALA A 339 -90.16 -36.32 -7.53
CA ALA A 339 -90.46 -35.46 -8.68
C ALA A 339 -89.24 -34.56 -9.00
N PRO A 340 -89.05 -34.13 -10.27
CA PRO A 340 -87.93 -33.28 -10.68
C PRO A 340 -87.81 -31.98 -9.87
N GLU A 341 -88.94 -31.45 -9.44
CA GLU A 341 -89.07 -30.20 -8.68
C GLU A 341 -88.51 -30.33 -7.25
N ASP A 342 -88.63 -31.50 -6.63
CA ASP A 342 -88.12 -31.76 -5.29
C ASP A 342 -86.60 -31.96 -5.29
N LEU A 343 -86.05 -32.56 -6.36
CA LEU A 343 -84.61 -32.68 -6.58
C LEU A 343 -83.95 -31.30 -6.71
N GLU A 344 -84.55 -30.39 -7.47
CA GLU A 344 -84.06 -29.03 -7.62
C GLU A 344 -84.05 -28.28 -6.28
N ARG A 345 -85.11 -28.46 -5.47
CA ARG A 345 -85.23 -27.83 -4.14
C ARG A 345 -84.20 -28.38 -3.15
N ILE A 346 -83.89 -29.67 -3.20
CA ILE A 346 -82.85 -30.29 -2.37
C ILE A 346 -81.46 -29.79 -2.77
N ILE A 347 -81.18 -29.70 -4.07
CA ILE A 347 -79.91 -29.18 -4.59
C ILE A 347 -79.70 -27.72 -4.17
N ILE A 348 -80.73 -26.87 -4.32
CA ILE A 348 -80.67 -25.46 -3.93
C ILE A 348 -80.45 -25.33 -2.42
N THR A 349 -81.15 -26.12 -1.61
CA THR A 349 -81.03 -26.07 -0.14
C THR A 349 -79.66 -26.56 0.34
N ALA A 350 -79.10 -27.60 -0.30
CA ALA A 350 -77.75 -28.08 -0.01
C ALA A 350 -76.68 -27.04 -0.39
N MET A 351 -76.83 -26.39 -1.54
CA MET A 351 -75.93 -25.30 -1.97
C MET A 351 -75.99 -24.09 -1.04
N GLN A 352 -77.19 -23.69 -0.60
CA GLN A 352 -77.37 -22.57 0.33
C GLN A 352 -76.74 -22.86 1.70
N ARG A 353 -77.00 -24.03 2.30
CA ARG A 353 -76.38 -24.40 3.59
C ARG A 353 -74.85 -24.44 3.53
N MET A 354 -74.28 -24.88 2.41
CA MET A 354 -72.82 -24.90 2.27
C MET A 354 -72.24 -23.48 2.11
N THR A 355 -72.95 -22.60 1.40
CA THR A 355 -72.55 -21.19 1.23
C THR A 355 -72.54 -20.44 2.56
N ASP A 356 -73.52 -20.70 3.43
CA ASP A 356 -73.59 -20.13 4.79
C ASP A 356 -72.45 -20.64 5.68
N THR A 357 -72.11 -21.94 5.57
CA THR A 357 -70.98 -22.53 6.30
C THR A 357 -69.64 -21.93 5.84
N GLN A 358 -69.54 -21.53 4.57
CA GLN A 358 -68.35 -20.89 4.01
C GLN A 358 -68.15 -19.45 4.48
N GLN A 359 -69.20 -18.62 4.54
CA GLN A 359 -69.09 -17.24 5.03
C GLN A 359 -68.54 -17.21 6.46
N LEU A 360 -68.99 -18.16 7.30
CA LEU A 360 -68.47 -18.34 8.65
C LEU A 360 -66.98 -18.73 8.64
N SER A 361 -66.56 -19.68 7.80
CA SER A 361 -65.15 -20.09 7.73
C SER A 361 -64.21 -19.00 7.19
N GLY A 362 -64.66 -18.21 6.20
CA GLY A 362 -63.91 -17.07 5.64
C GLY A 362 -63.75 -15.94 6.66
N PHE A 363 -64.78 -15.69 7.46
CA PHE A 363 -64.75 -14.74 8.58
C PHE A 363 -63.72 -15.14 9.64
N PHE A 364 -63.70 -16.42 10.06
CA PHE A 364 -62.70 -16.90 11.02
C PHE A 364 -61.26 -16.81 10.50
N ARG A 365 -61.04 -17.07 9.20
CA ARG A 365 -59.71 -16.98 8.59
C ARG A 365 -59.18 -15.54 8.59
N GLN A 366 -60.03 -14.55 8.26
CA GLN A 366 -59.70 -13.12 8.32
C GLN A 366 -59.36 -12.65 9.74
N VAL A 367 -60.09 -13.13 10.75
CA VAL A 367 -59.84 -12.80 12.16
C VAL A 367 -58.48 -13.34 12.63
N THR A 368 -58.12 -14.57 12.28
CA THR A 368 -56.80 -15.13 12.60
C THR A 368 -55.64 -14.43 11.87
N GLN A 369 -55.85 -13.95 10.66
CA GLN A 369 -54.79 -13.27 9.89
C GLN A 369 -54.55 -11.83 10.38
N ALA A 370 -55.60 -11.15 10.89
CA ALA A 370 -55.48 -9.85 11.54
C ALA A 370 -54.73 -9.92 12.89
N GLN A 371 -54.79 -11.05 13.60
CA GLN A 371 -54.08 -11.26 14.87
C GLN A 371 -52.59 -11.59 14.71
N ALA A 372 -52.17 -12.14 13.56
CA ALA A 372 -50.77 -12.51 13.32
C ALA A 372 -49.88 -11.36 12.80
N GLY A 373 -50.46 -10.19 12.48
CA GLY A 373 -49.75 -9.04 11.89
C GLY A 373 -49.50 -7.84 12.82
N GLY A 374 -49.90 -7.88 14.08
CA GLY A 374 -49.80 -6.74 15.01
C GLY A 374 -48.57 -6.81 15.92
N ALA A 375 -47.55 -5.98 15.65
CA ALA A 375 -46.47 -5.70 16.60
C ALA A 375 -47.03 -5.10 17.92
N PRO A 376 -46.42 -5.37 19.09
CA PRO A 376 -47.00 -4.98 20.37
C PRO A 376 -46.90 -3.46 20.59
N PRO A 377 -47.97 -2.80 21.08
CA PRO A 377 -47.92 -1.39 21.47
C PRO A 377 -47.15 -1.25 22.79
N GLY A 378 -46.20 -0.31 22.82
CA GLY A 378 -45.48 0.09 24.02
C GLY A 378 -46.41 0.69 25.10
N PRO A 379 -46.00 0.65 26.38
CA PRO A 379 -46.87 0.99 27.49
C PRO A 379 -47.18 2.50 27.55
N PRO A 380 -48.39 2.88 28.00
CA PRO A 380 -48.82 4.26 28.07
C PRO A 380 -48.25 4.97 29.32
N THR A 381 -47.50 6.06 29.12
CA THR A 381 -47.23 7.04 30.17
C THR A 381 -48.50 7.84 30.46
N GLY A 382 -49.29 7.36 31.42
CA GLY A 382 -50.42 8.08 31.99
C GLY A 382 -49.94 9.09 33.03
N GLY A 383 -50.16 10.37 32.74
CA GLY A 383 -50.14 11.41 33.75
C GLY A 383 -51.36 11.28 34.67
N SER A 384 -51.13 11.47 35.97
CA SER A 384 -52.14 11.85 36.95
C SER A 384 -51.64 13.12 37.65
N GLY A 385 -52.43 14.20 37.58
CA GLY A 385 -52.23 15.41 38.39
C GLY A 385 -52.76 15.21 39.82
N PRO A 386 -53.32 16.23 40.49
CA PRO A 386 -52.85 17.60 40.70
C PRO A 386 -52.44 17.81 42.19
N ARG A 387 -51.47 18.69 42.44
CA ARG A 387 -51.37 19.54 43.64
C ARG A 387 -50.37 20.65 43.40
#